data_AF-A0A3D5H5I8-F1
#
_entry.id   AF-A0A3D5H5I8-F1
#
_cell.length_a   1.000
_cell.length_b   1.000
_cell.length_c   1.000
_cell.angle_alpha   90.00
_cell.angle_beta   90.00
_cell.angle_gamma   90.00
#
_symmetry.space_group_name_H-M   'P 1'
#
loop_
_entity.id
_entity.type
_entity.pdbx_description
1 polymer ?
#
loop_
_entity_poly.entity_id
_entity_poly.type
_entity_poly.pdbx_seq_one_letter_code
_entity_poly.pdbx_strand_id
1 'polypeptide(L)'
;RSRNDTPKTITRDKVRFQYRFVSRRDRAGRMVDTQEFENLRFKKKRFSSALLAEFAQAAKDNVLITDDYVIIQHVYVQRKVTPLPLYFQSEKDPEAIRHVLIDFGYFLKDLAASGVFPCDLFNIWNYGVTHWGRVVLYDYDDVLPIEQVKFREKPQPRNELEETGPEEDWIFATDEDFFMDEIDRYSGIPLPLKGIFKSVHGDLYTLKFWNTLTDRRNKGEVFDVIPYDRAKRFHNRDRVM
;
A
#
# COMPACT_ATOMS: atom_id res chain seq x y z
N ARG A 1 -10.99 13.08 -6.59
CA ARG A 1 -12.42 13.48 -6.42
C ARG A 1 -12.47 14.97 -6.09
N SER A 2 -13.61 15.62 -6.30
CA SER A 2 -13.83 17.00 -5.84
C SER A 2 -13.76 17.07 -4.32
N ARG A 3 -13.28 18.20 -3.79
CA ARG A 3 -12.94 18.40 -2.36
C ARG A 3 -14.09 18.09 -1.40
N ASN A 4 -15.34 18.22 -1.84
CA ASN A 4 -16.52 18.10 -0.99
C ASN A 4 -17.01 16.66 -0.78
N ASP A 5 -16.48 15.68 -1.53
CA ASP A 5 -16.95 14.27 -1.50
C ASP A 5 -15.93 13.30 -0.89
N THR A 6 -14.92 13.80 -0.17
CA THR A 6 -13.88 12.94 0.43
C THR A 6 -13.77 13.20 1.93
N PRO A 7 -13.97 12.18 2.80
CA PRO A 7 -13.85 12.34 4.25
C PRO A 7 -12.39 12.48 4.72
N LYS A 8 -11.41 12.19 3.86
CA LYS A 8 -9.98 12.36 4.16
C LYS A 8 -9.56 13.82 4.01
N THR A 9 -8.87 14.35 5.01
CA THR A 9 -8.20 15.67 5.00
C THR A 9 -6.94 15.66 4.10
N ILE A 10 -7.04 15.08 2.90
CA ILE A 10 -5.92 15.02 1.95
C ILE A 10 -6.11 16.07 0.86
N THR A 11 -5.08 16.90 0.66
CA THR A 11 -5.10 17.93 -0.38
C THR A 11 -4.59 17.35 -1.70
N ARG A 12 -5.03 17.93 -2.82
CA ARG A 12 -4.54 17.57 -4.16
C ARG A 12 -3.01 17.70 -4.27
N ASP A 13 -2.44 18.69 -3.59
CA ASP A 13 -0.99 18.90 -3.58
C ASP A 13 -0.25 17.82 -2.80
N LYS A 14 -0.81 17.32 -1.69
CA LYS A 14 -0.27 16.17 -0.94
C LYS A 14 -0.27 14.90 -1.80
N VAL A 15 -1.38 14.62 -2.50
CA VAL A 15 -1.46 13.51 -3.47
C VAL A 15 -0.39 13.63 -4.55
N ARG A 16 -0.28 14.80 -5.21
CA ARG A 16 0.75 15.05 -6.23
C ARG A 16 2.17 14.92 -5.68
N PHE A 17 2.40 15.32 -4.44
CA PHE A 17 3.69 15.14 -3.78
C PHE A 17 4.01 13.65 -3.61
N GLN A 18 3.07 12.84 -3.12
CA GLN A 18 3.27 11.40 -2.92
C GLN A 18 3.51 10.65 -4.24
N TYR A 19 2.75 10.95 -5.28
CA TYR A 19 2.97 10.35 -6.61
C TYR A 19 4.36 10.71 -7.16
N ARG A 20 4.81 11.96 -7.00
CA ARG A 20 6.17 12.38 -7.38
C ARG A 20 7.27 11.77 -6.51
N PHE A 21 6.97 11.54 -5.24
CA PHE A 21 7.87 10.87 -4.30
C PHE A 21 8.11 9.42 -4.72
N VAL A 22 7.03 8.68 -4.98
CA VAL A 22 7.09 7.27 -5.42
C VAL A 22 7.76 7.14 -6.78
N SER A 23 7.45 8.01 -7.75
CA SER A 23 8.01 7.92 -9.10
C SER A 23 9.53 8.14 -9.18
N ARG A 24 10.12 8.78 -8.16
CA ARG A 24 11.57 9.03 -8.08
C ARG A 24 12.34 7.96 -7.31
N ARG A 25 11.66 7.00 -6.69
CA ARG A 25 12.31 5.89 -5.96
C ARG A 25 12.43 4.65 -6.83
N ASP A 26 13.37 3.77 -6.44
CA ASP A 26 13.38 2.42 -6.98
C ASP A 26 12.05 1.74 -6.63
N ARG A 27 11.39 1.20 -7.66
CA ARG A 27 10.09 0.58 -7.56
C ARG A 27 10.14 -0.85 -7.07
N ALA A 28 11.31 -1.49 -7.04
CA ALA A 28 11.51 -2.86 -6.55
C ALA A 28 10.60 -3.91 -7.24
N GLY A 29 9.99 -3.59 -8.39
CA GLY A 29 8.91 -4.39 -8.98
C GLY A 29 7.64 -4.49 -8.11
N ARG A 30 7.51 -3.64 -7.10
CA ARG A 30 6.41 -3.59 -6.11
C ARG A 30 5.51 -2.37 -6.25
N MET A 31 5.85 -1.38 -7.06
CA MET A 31 5.04 -0.17 -7.27
C MET A 31 4.65 -0.05 -8.74
N VAL A 32 3.36 0.15 -9.01
CA VAL A 32 2.83 0.25 -10.37
C VAL A 32 3.24 1.57 -11.03
N ASP A 33 3.78 1.52 -12.25
CA ASP A 33 4.11 2.76 -12.94
C ASP A 33 2.86 3.61 -13.23
N THR A 34 2.98 4.91 -13.03
CA THR A 34 1.92 5.88 -13.28
C THR A 34 2.39 6.89 -14.31
N GLN A 35 1.53 7.14 -15.30
CA GLN A 35 1.73 8.17 -16.32
C GLN A 35 0.75 9.30 -16.05
N GLU A 36 1.28 10.49 -15.79
CA GLU A 36 0.49 11.69 -15.58
C GLU A 36 0.11 12.31 -16.93
N PHE A 37 -1.18 12.58 -17.10
CA PHE A 37 -1.68 13.29 -18.27
C PHE A 37 -2.54 14.48 -17.83
N GLU A 38 -2.47 15.53 -18.66
CA GLU A 38 -3.29 16.72 -18.49
C GLU A 38 -4.16 16.95 -19.73
N ASN A 39 -5.37 17.45 -19.50
CA ASN A 39 -6.33 17.87 -20.53
C ASN A 39 -6.62 16.78 -21.59
N LEU A 40 -6.75 15.52 -21.15
CA LEU A 40 -7.11 14.43 -22.05
C LEU A 40 -8.53 14.60 -22.57
N ARG A 41 -8.68 14.63 -23.89
CA ARG A 41 -9.97 14.79 -24.57
C ARG A 41 -10.43 13.50 -25.20
N PHE A 42 -11.62 13.07 -24.83
CA PHE A 42 -12.27 11.87 -25.36
C PHE A 42 -13.65 12.19 -25.94
N LYS A 43 -14.08 11.46 -26.97
CA LYS A 43 -15.46 11.58 -27.48
C LYS A 43 -16.44 11.06 -26.43
N LYS A 44 -17.47 11.85 -26.08
CA LYS A 44 -18.48 11.54 -25.05
C LYS A 44 -19.16 10.19 -25.26
N LYS A 45 -19.41 9.83 -26.53
CA LYS A 45 -20.01 8.53 -26.90
C LYS A 45 -19.23 7.27 -26.50
N ARG A 46 -17.98 7.42 -26.01
CA ARG A 46 -17.17 6.31 -25.49
C ARG A 46 -17.46 6.00 -24.01
N PHE A 47 -18.21 6.85 -23.32
CA PHE A 47 -18.51 6.71 -21.90
C PHE A 47 -19.93 6.20 -21.71
N SER A 48 -20.13 5.35 -20.71
CA SER A 48 -21.46 4.97 -20.26
C SER A 48 -22.14 6.16 -19.57
N SER A 49 -23.48 6.20 -19.63
CA SER A 49 -24.26 7.21 -18.91
C SER A 49 -24.00 7.19 -17.40
N ALA A 50 -23.81 6.01 -16.81
CA ALA A 50 -23.47 5.84 -15.40
C ALA A 50 -22.15 6.55 -15.02
N LEU A 51 -21.09 6.35 -15.80
CA LEU A 51 -19.80 6.98 -15.54
C LEU A 51 -19.84 8.50 -15.75
N LEU A 52 -20.61 8.98 -16.74
CA LEU A 52 -20.81 10.42 -16.94
C LEU A 52 -21.52 11.07 -15.74
N ALA A 53 -22.52 10.40 -15.17
CA ALA A 53 -23.20 10.86 -13.96
C ALA A 53 -22.24 10.89 -12.76
N GLU A 54 -21.42 9.86 -12.59
CA GLU A 54 -20.42 9.82 -11.52
C GLU A 54 -19.36 10.91 -11.67
N PHE A 55 -18.89 11.19 -12.89
CA PHE A 55 -17.97 12.32 -13.14
C PHE A 55 -18.61 13.67 -12.81
N ALA A 56 -19.87 13.88 -13.20
CA ALA A 56 -20.59 15.11 -12.91
C ALA A 56 -20.79 15.35 -11.40
N GLN A 57 -20.92 14.28 -10.61
CA GLN A 57 -21.04 14.35 -9.16
C GLN A 57 -19.67 14.47 -8.49
N ALA A 58 -18.83 13.44 -8.63
CA ALA A 58 -17.64 13.22 -7.81
C ALA A 58 -16.36 13.86 -8.37
N ALA A 59 -16.37 14.37 -9.61
CA ALA A 59 -15.18 14.88 -10.28
C ALA A 59 -15.42 16.18 -11.07
N LYS A 60 -16.47 16.95 -10.75
CA LYS A 60 -16.84 18.19 -11.46
C LYS A 60 -15.72 19.22 -11.60
N ASP A 61 -14.80 19.28 -10.63
CA ASP A 61 -13.69 20.25 -10.64
C ASP A 61 -12.50 19.76 -11.48
N ASN A 62 -12.53 18.51 -11.97
CA ASN A 62 -11.46 17.87 -12.73
C ASN A 62 -11.91 17.34 -14.09
N VAL A 63 -13.22 17.15 -14.30
CA VAL A 63 -13.80 16.61 -15.53
C VAL A 63 -14.82 17.61 -16.09
N LEU A 64 -14.53 18.12 -17.28
CA LEU A 64 -15.43 18.97 -18.05
C LEU A 64 -16.19 18.11 -19.06
N ILE A 65 -17.51 18.09 -18.95
CA ILE A 65 -18.41 17.38 -19.86
C ILE A 65 -19.10 18.40 -20.76
N THR A 66 -18.92 18.26 -22.07
CA THR A 66 -19.57 19.09 -23.11
C THR A 66 -20.59 18.25 -23.89
N ASP A 67 -21.12 18.79 -24.99
CA ASP A 67 -22.03 18.05 -25.87
C ASP A 67 -21.33 16.84 -26.53
N ASP A 68 -20.12 17.05 -27.07
CA ASP A 68 -19.41 16.03 -27.86
C ASP A 68 -18.23 15.38 -27.13
N TYR A 69 -17.67 16.04 -26.11
CA TYR A 69 -16.42 15.65 -25.49
C TYR A 69 -16.49 15.58 -23.97
N VAL A 70 -15.68 14.68 -23.42
CA VAL A 70 -15.27 14.64 -22.02
C VAL A 70 -13.80 15.04 -21.97
N ILE A 71 -13.48 16.09 -21.22
CA ILE A 71 -12.13 16.59 -21.02
C ILE A 71 -11.75 16.35 -19.56
N ILE A 72 -10.75 15.49 -19.35
CA ILE A 72 -10.21 15.19 -18.03
C ILE A 72 -8.99 16.08 -17.84
N GLN A 73 -9.09 17.07 -16.95
CA GLN A 73 -8.04 18.07 -16.73
C GLN A 73 -6.75 17.43 -16.22
N HIS A 74 -6.86 16.42 -15.37
CA HIS A 74 -5.72 15.73 -14.79
C HIS A 74 -6.07 14.27 -14.46
N VAL A 75 -5.22 13.33 -14.85
CA VAL A 75 -5.42 11.91 -14.56
C VAL A 75 -4.09 11.17 -14.56
N TYR A 76 -3.99 10.17 -13.68
CA TYR A 76 -2.93 9.17 -13.74
C TYR A 76 -3.45 7.93 -14.45
N VAL A 77 -2.70 7.45 -15.43
CA VAL A 77 -2.93 6.19 -16.12
C VAL A 77 -1.92 5.17 -15.60
N GLN A 78 -2.40 3.99 -15.23
CA GLN A 78 -1.57 2.93 -14.67
C GLN A 78 -1.94 1.57 -15.21
N ARG A 79 -1.05 0.59 -15.04
CA ARG A 79 -1.34 -0.78 -15.43
C ARG A 79 -2.48 -1.33 -14.59
N LYS A 80 -3.48 -1.94 -15.24
CA LYS A 80 -4.59 -2.60 -14.55
C LYS A 80 -4.09 -3.79 -13.72
N VAL A 81 -4.49 -3.81 -12.46
CA VAL A 81 -4.27 -4.90 -11.49
C VAL A 81 -5.60 -5.30 -10.86
N THR A 82 -5.68 -6.48 -10.28
CA THR A 82 -6.86 -6.92 -9.53
C THR A 82 -6.69 -6.50 -8.07
N PRO A 83 -7.58 -5.68 -7.48
CA PRO A 83 -7.49 -5.33 -6.06
C PRO A 83 -7.39 -6.59 -5.18
N LEU A 84 -6.49 -6.57 -4.20
CA LEU A 84 -6.18 -7.72 -3.35
C LEU A 84 -7.41 -8.36 -2.66
N PRO A 85 -8.40 -7.58 -2.13
CA PRO A 85 -9.62 -8.15 -1.57
C PRO A 85 -10.44 -8.92 -2.60
N LEU A 86 -10.56 -8.36 -3.82
CA LEU A 86 -11.30 -8.99 -4.92
C LEU A 86 -10.59 -10.23 -5.42
N TYR A 87 -9.25 -10.24 -5.41
CA TYR A 87 -8.48 -11.44 -5.72
C TYR A 87 -8.78 -12.57 -4.74
N PHE A 88 -8.71 -12.31 -3.43
CA PHE A 88 -9.03 -13.32 -2.42
C PHE A 88 -10.49 -13.79 -2.44
N GLN A 89 -11.42 -12.94 -2.89
CA GLN A 89 -12.83 -13.32 -3.02
C GLN A 89 -13.10 -14.19 -4.26
N SER A 90 -12.40 -13.93 -5.37
CA SER A 90 -12.68 -14.56 -6.67
C SER A 90 -11.82 -15.80 -6.94
N GLU A 91 -10.60 -15.84 -6.42
CA GLU A 91 -9.70 -16.98 -6.58
C GLU A 91 -10.19 -18.19 -5.77
N LYS A 92 -10.08 -19.38 -6.36
CA LYS A 92 -10.52 -20.64 -5.77
C LYS A 92 -9.39 -21.63 -5.58
N ASP A 93 -8.26 -21.45 -6.27
CA ASP A 93 -7.08 -22.29 -6.08
C ASP A 93 -6.37 -21.96 -4.75
N PRO A 94 -6.33 -22.91 -3.78
CA PRO A 94 -5.67 -22.69 -2.50
C PRO A 94 -4.17 -22.37 -2.62
N GLU A 95 -3.47 -22.94 -3.60
CA GLU A 95 -2.04 -22.68 -3.77
C GLU A 95 -1.79 -21.29 -4.34
N ALA A 96 -2.63 -20.80 -5.25
CA ALA A 96 -2.57 -19.43 -5.76
C ALA A 96 -2.85 -18.41 -4.64
N ILE A 97 -3.83 -18.68 -3.78
CA ILE A 97 -4.12 -17.84 -2.60
C ILE A 97 -2.92 -17.83 -1.64
N ARG A 98 -2.35 -19.01 -1.35
CA ARG A 98 -1.17 -19.15 -0.47
C ARG A 98 0.03 -18.41 -1.04
N HIS A 99 0.26 -18.50 -2.35
CA HIS A 99 1.35 -17.81 -3.03
C HIS A 99 1.20 -16.29 -2.90
N VAL A 100 0.02 -15.74 -3.19
CA VAL A 100 -0.23 -14.29 -3.08
C VAL A 100 -0.14 -13.80 -1.63
N LEU A 101 -0.60 -14.60 -0.67
CA LEU A 101 -0.49 -14.28 0.75
C LEU A 101 0.98 -14.18 1.21
N ILE A 102 1.81 -15.12 0.79
CA ILE A 102 3.25 -15.10 1.10
C ILE A 102 3.93 -13.94 0.35
N ASP A 103 3.57 -13.72 -0.92
CA ASP A 103 4.13 -12.61 -1.68
C ASP A 103 3.73 -11.24 -1.10
N PHE A 104 2.55 -11.12 -0.46
CA PHE A 104 2.15 -9.90 0.25
C PHE A 104 3.14 -9.55 1.37
N GLY A 105 3.59 -10.53 2.15
CA GLY A 105 4.57 -10.29 3.21
C GLY A 105 5.94 -9.89 2.66
N TYR A 106 6.38 -10.50 1.56
CA TYR A 106 7.60 -10.06 0.87
C TYR A 106 7.45 -8.68 0.24
N PHE A 107 6.28 -8.36 -0.33
CA PHE A 107 5.95 -7.05 -0.87
C PHE A 107 6.13 -5.95 0.18
N LEU A 108 5.64 -6.15 1.41
CA LEU A 108 5.81 -5.18 2.50
C LEU A 108 7.30 -4.97 2.84
N LYS A 109 8.08 -6.05 2.90
CA LYS A 109 9.53 -5.97 3.15
C LYS A 109 10.27 -5.27 2.02
N ASP A 110 9.93 -5.58 0.78
CA ASP A 110 10.54 -5.01 -0.42
C ASP A 110 10.21 -3.51 -0.54
N LEU A 111 8.99 -3.08 -0.19
CA LEU A 111 8.61 -1.66 -0.10
C LEU A 111 9.39 -0.93 1.00
N ALA A 112 9.46 -1.52 2.20
CA ALA A 112 10.26 -0.95 3.28
C ALA A 112 11.74 -0.85 2.87
N ALA A 113 12.24 -1.85 2.14
CA ALA A 113 13.58 -1.91 1.58
C ALA A 113 13.80 -0.99 0.35
N SER A 114 12.76 -0.45 -0.28
CA SER A 114 12.87 0.73 -1.17
C SER A 114 12.65 2.07 -0.46
N GLY A 115 12.14 2.01 0.76
CA GLY A 115 11.98 3.10 1.73
C GLY A 115 10.66 3.83 1.58
N VAL A 116 9.68 3.12 1.04
CA VAL A 116 8.30 3.50 1.01
C VAL A 116 7.60 2.69 2.09
N PHE A 117 6.86 3.38 2.96
CA PHE A 117 6.02 2.77 3.96
C PHE A 117 4.55 3.13 3.67
N PRO A 118 3.67 2.13 3.46
CA PRO A 118 2.24 2.39 3.35
C PRO A 118 1.69 2.69 4.76
N CYS A 119 1.19 3.90 4.98
CA CYS A 119 0.63 4.30 6.27
C CYS A 119 -0.61 3.50 6.63
N ASP A 120 -1.38 3.12 5.61
CA ASP A 120 -2.49 2.21 5.79
C ASP A 120 -2.06 0.80 5.36
N LEU A 121 -1.15 0.20 6.15
CA LEU A 121 -0.65 -1.17 5.94
C LEU A 121 -1.81 -2.18 5.73
N PHE A 122 -2.98 -1.85 6.26
CA PHE A 122 -4.10 -2.75 6.51
C PHE A 122 -5.29 -2.55 5.58
N ASN A 123 -5.39 -1.39 4.96
CA ASN A 123 -6.29 -1.20 3.85
C ASN A 123 -5.76 -1.92 2.62
N ILE A 124 -6.04 -3.23 2.59
CA ILE A 124 -5.68 -4.12 1.50
C ILE A 124 -6.24 -3.68 0.14
N TRP A 125 -7.17 -2.73 0.11
CA TRP A 125 -7.61 -2.09 -1.14
C TRP A 125 -6.50 -1.28 -1.81
N ASN A 126 -5.47 -0.80 -1.11
CA ASN A 126 -4.36 -0.07 -1.73
C ASN A 126 -3.42 -0.98 -2.55
N TYR A 127 -3.58 -2.29 -2.42
CA TYR A 127 -2.73 -3.30 -3.04
C TYR A 127 -3.45 -4.08 -4.12
N GLY A 128 -2.72 -4.40 -5.17
CA GLY A 128 -3.23 -5.13 -6.32
C GLY A 128 -2.37 -6.36 -6.62
N VAL A 129 -3.01 -7.33 -7.25
CA VAL A 129 -2.39 -8.54 -7.75
C VAL A 129 -2.25 -8.41 -9.27
N THR A 130 -1.03 -8.59 -9.75
CA THR A 130 -0.72 -8.63 -11.17
C THR A 130 -1.19 -9.96 -11.78
N HIS A 131 -1.23 -10.04 -13.12
CA HIS A 131 -1.57 -11.28 -13.83
C HIS A 131 -0.69 -12.48 -13.45
N TRP A 132 0.56 -12.25 -13.00
CA TRP A 132 1.50 -13.28 -12.59
C TRP A 132 1.48 -13.58 -11.09
N GLY A 133 0.45 -13.13 -10.36
CA GLY A 133 0.30 -13.40 -8.93
C GLY A 133 1.27 -12.63 -8.03
N ARG A 134 1.87 -11.52 -8.52
CA ARG A 134 2.67 -10.61 -7.68
C ARG A 134 1.82 -9.50 -7.09
N VAL A 135 2.05 -9.20 -5.82
CA VAL A 135 1.46 -8.09 -5.10
C VAL A 135 2.24 -6.81 -5.35
N VAL A 136 1.51 -5.74 -5.65
CA VAL A 136 2.02 -4.42 -5.97
C VAL A 136 1.15 -3.33 -5.31
N LEU A 137 1.78 -2.21 -4.99
CA LEU A 137 1.15 -0.98 -4.56
C LEU A 137 0.68 -0.21 -5.78
N TYR A 138 -0.60 0.14 -5.83
CA TYR A 138 -1.17 0.94 -6.94
C TYR A 138 -1.85 2.23 -6.48
N ASP A 139 -2.10 2.39 -5.18
CA ASP A 139 -2.58 3.64 -4.60
C ASP A 139 -1.45 4.27 -3.76
N TYR A 140 -1.13 5.53 -4.03
CA TYR A 140 -0.03 6.28 -3.40
C TYR A 140 -0.52 7.37 -2.45
N ASP A 141 -1.83 7.50 -2.23
CA ASP A 141 -2.39 8.59 -1.41
C ASP A 141 -2.00 8.48 0.07
N ASP A 142 -1.62 7.29 0.55
CA ASP A 142 -1.27 7.04 1.95
C ASP A 142 0.10 6.35 2.09
N VAL A 143 1.13 6.96 1.48
CA VAL A 143 2.52 6.52 1.63
C VAL A 143 3.37 7.60 2.31
N LEU A 144 4.34 7.15 3.11
CA LEU A 144 5.39 7.97 3.69
C LEU A 144 6.78 7.42 3.36
N PRO A 145 7.81 8.28 3.35
CA PRO A 145 9.19 7.83 3.51
C PRO A 145 9.34 7.06 4.82
N ILE A 146 9.92 5.85 4.77
CA ILE A 146 10.09 5.03 5.97
C ILE A 146 10.94 5.72 7.04
N GLU A 147 11.79 6.65 6.63
CA GLU A 147 12.66 7.44 7.50
C GLU A 147 11.87 8.42 8.39
N GLN A 148 10.62 8.74 8.03
CA GLN A 148 9.70 9.57 8.81
C GLN A 148 8.83 8.75 9.76
N VAL A 149 8.87 7.42 9.66
CA VAL A 149 7.98 6.53 10.42
C VAL A 149 8.59 6.19 11.77
N LYS A 150 7.80 6.35 12.83
CA LYS A 150 8.16 6.01 14.21
C LYS A 150 7.49 4.71 14.62
N PHE A 151 8.24 3.63 14.55
CA PHE A 151 7.76 2.32 15.01
C PHE A 151 7.81 2.24 16.53
N ARG A 152 6.68 1.95 17.17
CA ARG A 152 6.53 1.94 18.63
C ARG A 152 5.76 0.71 19.12
N GLU A 153 5.91 0.42 20.40
CA GLU A 153 5.03 -0.47 21.14
C GLU A 153 3.95 0.39 21.80
N LYS A 154 2.71 -0.10 21.77
CA LYS A 154 1.61 0.55 22.46
C LYS A 154 1.88 0.56 23.96
N PRO A 155 1.81 1.73 24.62
CA PRO A 155 1.91 1.81 26.07
C PRO A 155 0.83 0.93 26.72
N GLN A 156 1.19 0.19 27.76
CA GLN A 156 0.22 -0.58 28.55
C GLN A 156 -0.48 0.35 29.55
N PRO A 157 -1.76 0.10 29.87
CA PRO A 157 -2.49 0.89 30.85
C PRO A 157 -1.81 0.77 32.22
N ARG A 158 -1.74 1.89 32.95
CA ARG A 158 -1.03 1.97 34.24
C ARG A 158 -1.94 1.70 35.44
N ASN A 159 -3.24 1.83 35.26
CA ASN A 159 -4.26 1.67 36.30
C ASN A 159 -5.63 1.28 35.69
N GLU A 160 -6.60 0.96 36.55
CA GLU A 160 -7.96 0.54 36.14
C GLU A 160 -8.73 1.62 35.34
N LEU A 161 -8.45 2.91 35.60
CA LEU A 161 -9.06 4.01 34.85
C LEU A 161 -8.58 4.04 33.40
N GLU A 162 -7.29 3.81 33.16
CA GLU A 162 -6.73 3.72 31.80
C GLU A 162 -7.13 2.42 31.08
N GLU A 163 -7.36 1.34 31.83
CA GLU A 163 -7.82 0.06 31.26
C GLU A 163 -9.28 0.10 30.78
N THR A 164 -10.14 0.82 31.52
CA THR A 164 -11.58 0.92 31.20
C THR A 164 -11.96 2.18 30.43
N GLY A 165 -11.11 3.20 30.46
CA GLY A 165 -11.29 4.46 29.75
C GLY A 165 -10.87 4.40 28.27
N PRO A 166 -11.26 5.42 27.48
CA PRO A 166 -10.79 5.57 26.10
C PRO A 166 -9.26 5.65 26.03
N GLU A 167 -8.65 4.88 25.13
CA GLU A 167 -7.19 4.88 24.94
C GLU A 167 -6.65 6.26 24.51
N GLU A 168 -7.47 7.04 23.80
CA GLU A 168 -7.16 8.40 23.34
C GLU A 168 -6.94 9.42 24.48
N ASP A 169 -7.40 9.11 25.70
CA ASP A 169 -7.21 9.98 26.87
C ASP A 169 -5.77 9.91 27.43
N TRP A 170 -5.02 8.84 27.12
CA TRP A 170 -3.70 8.60 27.72
C TRP A 170 -2.62 8.12 26.74
N ILE A 171 -2.99 7.71 25.53
CA ILE A 171 -2.05 7.41 24.44
C ILE A 171 -1.94 8.61 23.51
N PHE A 172 -0.82 9.32 23.59
CA PHE A 172 -0.47 10.40 22.67
C PHE A 172 0.33 9.86 21.48
N ALA A 173 -0.29 9.82 20.30
CA ALA A 173 0.32 9.41 19.04
C ALA A 173 0.21 10.51 17.99
N THR A 174 1.19 10.61 17.10
CA THR A 174 1.16 11.45 15.89
C THR A 174 0.84 10.61 14.66
N ASP A 175 0.55 11.25 13.53
CA ASP A 175 0.32 10.57 12.24
C ASP A 175 1.52 9.73 11.75
N GLU A 176 2.69 9.91 12.37
CA GLU A 176 3.93 9.19 12.06
C GLU A 176 4.19 8.01 13.02
N ASP A 177 3.42 7.86 14.10
CA ASP A 177 3.58 6.80 15.09
C ASP A 177 2.80 5.54 14.69
N PHE A 178 3.50 4.41 14.57
CA PHE A 178 2.91 3.12 14.19
C PHE A 178 3.17 2.07 15.27
N PHE A 179 2.09 1.59 15.89
CA PHE A 179 2.12 0.58 16.95
C PHE A 179 2.21 -0.84 16.37
N MET A 180 3.35 -1.48 16.59
CA MET A 180 3.67 -2.77 15.96
C MET A 180 2.88 -3.96 16.53
N ASP A 181 2.46 -3.85 17.78
CA ASP A 181 1.66 -4.84 18.48
C ASP A 181 0.20 -4.89 18.02
N GLU A 182 -0.29 -3.80 17.40
CA GLU A 182 -1.65 -3.72 16.88
C GLU A 182 -1.79 -4.26 15.45
N ILE A 183 -0.67 -4.51 14.76
CA ILE A 183 -0.65 -5.01 13.38
C ILE A 183 -1.41 -6.33 13.24
N ASP A 184 -1.36 -7.23 14.24
CA ASP A 184 -2.08 -8.51 14.17
C ASP A 184 -3.59 -8.30 14.18
N ARG A 185 -4.08 -7.38 15.02
CA ARG A 185 -5.50 -7.02 15.13
C ARG A 185 -6.00 -6.43 13.81
N TYR A 186 -5.22 -5.56 13.19
CA TYR A 186 -5.65 -4.80 12.02
C TYR A 186 -5.14 -5.30 10.67
N SER A 187 -4.36 -6.38 10.60
CA SER A 187 -3.68 -6.90 9.38
C SER A 187 -4.47 -6.96 8.06
N GLY A 188 -5.81 -6.90 8.07
CA GLY A 188 -6.66 -7.01 6.87
C GLY A 188 -6.64 -8.40 6.22
N ILE A 189 -5.76 -9.28 6.69
CA ILE A 189 -5.62 -10.66 6.24
C ILE A 189 -6.81 -11.46 6.76
N PRO A 190 -7.50 -12.23 5.89
CA PRO A 190 -8.59 -13.10 6.30
C PRO A 190 -8.17 -14.03 7.45
N LEU A 191 -9.02 -14.17 8.47
CA LEU A 191 -8.72 -14.94 9.68
C LEU A 191 -8.16 -16.36 9.40
N PRO A 192 -8.67 -17.14 8.42
CA PRO A 192 -8.12 -18.46 8.11
C PRO A 192 -6.67 -18.43 7.60
N LEU A 193 -6.24 -17.31 7.03
CA LEU A 193 -4.93 -17.14 6.39
C LEU A 193 -3.88 -16.54 7.34
N LYS A 194 -4.31 -15.91 8.45
CA LYS A 194 -3.38 -15.26 9.41
C LYS A 194 -2.31 -16.21 9.95
N GLY A 195 -2.67 -17.46 10.25
CA GLY A 195 -1.71 -18.46 10.75
C GLY A 195 -0.57 -18.76 9.76
N ILE A 196 -0.90 -18.86 8.47
CA ILE A 196 0.07 -19.08 7.39
C ILE A 196 0.96 -17.84 7.21
N PHE A 197 0.36 -16.65 7.24
CA PHE A 197 1.14 -15.42 7.12
C PHE A 197 2.12 -15.25 8.28
N LYS A 198 1.67 -15.48 9.52
CA LYS A 198 2.48 -15.34 10.73
C LYS A 198 3.61 -16.36 10.81
N SER A 199 3.44 -17.56 10.25
CA SER A 199 4.51 -18.58 10.23
C SER A 199 5.68 -18.20 9.31
N VAL A 200 5.43 -17.43 8.24
CA VAL A 200 6.44 -17.00 7.28
C VAL A 200 6.95 -15.57 7.55
N HIS A 201 6.06 -14.67 7.94
CA HIS A 201 6.29 -13.23 8.08
C HIS A 201 6.06 -12.73 9.50
N GLY A 202 6.23 -13.59 10.51
CA GLY A 202 6.11 -13.23 11.92
C GLY A 202 7.02 -12.07 12.35
N ASP A 203 8.13 -11.87 11.64
CA ASP A 203 9.05 -10.76 11.87
C ASP A 203 8.44 -9.38 11.58
N LEU A 204 7.48 -9.28 10.64
CA LEU A 204 6.78 -8.02 10.33
C LEU A 204 6.00 -7.46 11.52
N TYR A 205 5.65 -8.29 12.50
CA TYR A 205 4.95 -7.89 13.72
C TYR A 205 5.90 -7.43 14.83
N THR A 206 7.20 -7.37 14.58
CA THR A 206 8.20 -7.05 15.60
C THR A 206 8.82 -5.69 15.36
N LEU A 207 8.97 -4.89 16.43
CA LEU A 207 9.74 -3.64 16.37
C LEU A 207 11.16 -3.86 15.87
N LYS A 208 11.77 -4.99 16.27
CA LYS A 208 13.14 -5.34 15.90
C LYS A 208 13.34 -5.33 14.39
N PHE A 209 12.40 -5.88 13.61
CA PHE A 209 12.50 -5.90 12.16
C PHE A 209 12.56 -4.48 11.58
N TRP A 210 11.60 -3.63 11.94
CA TRP A 210 11.46 -2.29 11.39
C TRP A 210 12.60 -1.38 11.81
N ASN A 211 12.98 -1.38 13.10
CA ASN A 211 14.10 -0.60 13.58
C ASN A 211 15.42 -1.02 12.90
N THR A 212 15.66 -2.34 12.77
CA THR A 212 16.86 -2.84 12.08
C THR A 212 16.89 -2.41 10.61
N LEU A 213 15.74 -2.46 9.93
CA LEU A 213 15.64 -2.06 8.53
C LEU A 213 15.87 -0.55 8.36
N THR A 214 15.24 0.28 9.20
CA THR A 214 15.42 1.73 9.19
C THR A 214 16.88 2.10 9.51
N ASP A 215 17.51 1.46 10.49
CA ASP A 215 18.91 1.68 10.84
C ASP A 215 19.87 1.34 9.69
N ARG A 216 19.66 0.20 9.03
CA ARG A 216 20.46 -0.24 7.88
C ARG A 216 20.31 0.73 6.71
N ARG A 217 19.09 1.19 6.44
CA ARG A 217 18.81 2.22 5.45
C ARG A 217 19.49 3.55 5.78
N ASN A 218 19.42 4.00 7.03
CA ASN A 218 20.05 5.24 7.48
C ASN A 218 21.57 5.19 7.36
N LYS A 219 22.17 3.99 7.40
CA LYS A 219 23.59 3.75 7.12
C LYS A 219 23.93 3.72 5.62
N GLY A 220 22.95 3.94 4.74
CA GLY A 220 23.12 3.94 3.29
C GLY A 220 23.20 2.55 2.67
N GLU A 221 22.75 1.50 3.38
CA GLU A 221 22.77 0.14 2.84
C GLU A 221 21.80 0.01 1.65
N VAL A 222 22.29 -0.57 0.56
CA VAL A 222 21.47 -0.92 -0.60
C VAL A 222 20.93 -2.33 -0.41
N PHE A 223 19.60 -2.47 -0.43
CA PHE A 223 18.94 -3.76 -0.24
C PHE A 223 18.77 -4.49 -1.57
N ASP A 224 19.10 -5.78 -1.59
CA ASP A 224 18.82 -6.66 -2.72
C ASP A 224 17.31 -6.95 -2.80
N VAL A 225 16.69 -6.52 -3.88
CA VAL A 225 15.32 -6.91 -4.26
C VAL A 225 15.40 -8.08 -5.22
N ILE A 226 14.74 -9.20 -4.88
CA ILE A 226 14.76 -10.42 -5.70
C ILE A 226 13.58 -10.39 -6.69
N PRO A 227 13.83 -10.29 -8.01
CA PRO A 227 12.76 -10.15 -9.00
C PRO A 227 12.14 -11.50 -9.43
N TYR A 228 12.54 -12.61 -8.81
CA TYR A 228 12.08 -13.97 -9.12
C TYR A 228 11.68 -14.72 -7.84
N ASP A 229 11.01 -15.85 -8.01
CA ASP A 229 10.62 -16.74 -6.91
C ASP A 229 11.86 -17.17 -6.10
N ARG A 230 11.84 -16.90 -4.79
CA ARG A 230 12.95 -17.19 -3.89
C ARG A 230 13.31 -18.68 -3.87
N ALA A 231 12.37 -19.59 -4.17
CA ALA A 231 12.65 -21.03 -4.30
C ALA A 231 13.56 -21.37 -5.50
N LYS A 232 13.64 -20.49 -6.49
CA LYS A 232 14.51 -20.62 -7.67
C LYS A 232 15.89 -20.01 -7.46
N ARG A 233 16.17 -19.44 -6.29
CA ARG A 233 17.50 -18.89 -5.97
C ARG A 233 18.51 -20.03 -5.95
N PHE A 234 19.59 -19.88 -6.71
CA PHE A 234 20.71 -20.80 -6.60
C PHE A 234 21.29 -20.70 -5.19
N HIS A 235 21.17 -21.79 -4.42
CA HIS A 235 21.92 -21.93 -3.20
C HIS A 235 23.33 -22.35 -3.61
N ASN A 236 24.34 -21.56 -3.28
CA ASN A 236 25.73 -22.01 -3.36
C ASN A 236 25.86 -23.22 -2.42
N ARG A 237 25.81 -24.44 -2.98
CA ARG A 237 26.13 -25.67 -2.26
C ARG A 237 27.62 -25.98 -2.23
N ASP A 238 28.46 -25.12 -2.80
CA ASP A 238 29.90 -25.35 -2.86
C ASP A 238 30.68 -24.24 -2.15
N ARG A 239 30.84 -24.42 -0.84
CA ARG A 239 32.11 -24.15 -0.16
C ARG A 239 32.56 -25.46 0.47
N VAL A 240 32.97 -26.39 -0.39
CA VAL A 240 33.89 -27.46 0.02
C VAL A 240 35.26 -26.82 0.11
N MET A 241 35.72 -26.57 1.34
CA MET A 241 37.14 -26.56 1.69
C MET A 241 37.34 -27.59 2.79
#